data_AF-A0A2K5SJ79-F1
#
_entry.id   AF-A0A2K5SJ79-F1
#
_cell.length_a   1.000
_cell.length_b   1.000
_cell.length_c   1.000
_cell.angle_alpha   90.00
_cell.angle_beta   90.00
_cell.angle_gamma   90.00
#
_symmetry.space_group_name_H-M   'P 1'
#
loop_
_entity.id
_entity.type
_entity.pdbx_description
1 polymer ?
#
loop_
_entity_poly.entity_id
_entity_poly.type
_entity_poly.pdbx_seq_one_letter_code
_entity_poly.pdbx_strand_id
1 'polypeptide(L)'
;MSSFLPEGWCYELLTVIGKGFEDLTTLNLARYKLTGEYVTARRINLEACSSEMVTFLQGKLHVSRLFKHPNIVPYQATFIADNELWVVTSFMTYGSCLQPASFYLTLPSDPICQ
;
A
#
# COMPACT_ATOMS: atom_id res chain seq x y z
N MET A 1 16.65 4.76 6.59
CA MET A 1 15.67 5.86 6.51
C MET A 1 15.42 6.16 5.05
N SER A 2 14.56 5.38 4.40
CA SER A 2 13.94 5.79 3.14
C SER A 2 12.57 6.36 3.52
N SER A 3 12.47 7.69 3.57
CA SER A 3 11.16 8.34 3.63
C SER A 3 10.75 8.58 2.19
N PHE A 4 9.80 7.78 1.67
CA PHE A 4 9.25 8.04 0.35
C PHE A 4 8.56 9.42 0.34
N LEU A 5 8.61 10.14 -0.78
CA LEU A 5 8.01 11.46 -0.88
C LEU A 5 6.49 11.38 -0.82
N PRO A 6 5.80 12.29 -0.11
CA PRO A 6 4.34 12.32 0.02
C PRO A 6 3.66 12.90 -1.24
N GLU A 7 4.10 12.48 -2.42
CA GLU A 7 3.69 13.07 -3.70
C GLU A 7 3.24 11.96 -4.66
N GLY A 8 1.97 12.01 -5.09
CA GLY A 8 1.38 10.97 -5.94
C GLY A 8 2.14 10.71 -7.25
N TRP A 9 2.70 11.75 -7.87
CA TRP A 9 3.43 11.64 -9.13
C TRP A 9 4.75 10.86 -9.03
N CYS A 10 5.31 10.72 -7.82
CA CYS A 10 6.51 9.91 -7.56
C CYS A 10 6.22 8.39 -7.58
N TYR A 11 4.95 7.98 -7.58
CA TYR A 11 4.55 6.58 -7.59
C TYR A 11 3.90 6.22 -8.92
N GLU A 12 4.38 5.16 -9.52
CA GLU A 12 3.77 4.54 -10.69
C GLU A 12 2.92 3.35 -10.24
N LEU A 13 1.61 3.47 -10.33
CA LEU A 13 0.68 2.38 -9.99
C LEU A 13 0.78 1.29 -11.06
N LEU A 14 0.97 0.04 -10.64
CA LEU A 14 1.16 -1.11 -11.53
C LEU A 14 -0.08 -2.01 -11.58
N THR A 15 -0.34 -2.77 -10.51
CA THR A 15 -1.45 -3.72 -10.46
C THR A 15 -2.17 -3.68 -9.12
N VAL A 16 -3.47 -3.97 -9.12
CA VAL A 16 -4.27 -4.11 -7.91
C VAL A 16 -3.96 -5.47 -7.28
N ILE A 17 -3.32 -5.46 -6.12
CA ILE A 17 -2.97 -6.68 -5.37
C ILE A 17 -4.03 -7.06 -4.33
N GLY A 18 -4.98 -6.16 -4.04
CA GLY A 18 -6.08 -6.45 -3.14
C GLY A 18 -7.07 -5.30 -3.04
N LYS A 19 -8.27 -5.62 -2.57
CA LYS A 19 -9.28 -4.65 -2.14
C LYS A 19 -9.69 -4.97 -0.72
N GLY A 20 -10.13 -3.96 0.00
CA GLY A 20 -10.60 -4.13 1.36
C GLY A 20 -11.60 -3.04 1.72
N PHE A 21 -12.23 -3.22 2.88
CA PHE A 21 -13.09 -2.20 3.46
C PHE A 21 -14.28 -1.85 2.52
N GLU A 22 -15.12 -2.84 2.21
CA GLU A 22 -16.30 -2.66 1.32
C GLU A 22 -15.96 -2.02 -0.04
N ASP A 23 -14.86 -2.45 -0.67
CA ASP A 23 -14.31 -1.89 -1.92
C ASP A 23 -13.89 -0.40 -1.86
N LEU A 24 -13.93 0.24 -0.69
CA LEU A 24 -13.46 1.61 -0.47
C LEU A 24 -11.92 1.71 -0.48
N THR A 25 -11.23 0.61 -0.13
CA THR A 25 -9.78 0.54 -0.09
C THR A 25 -9.25 -0.32 -1.23
N THR A 26 -8.35 0.25 -2.04
CA THR A 26 -7.62 -0.48 -3.08
C THR A 26 -6.13 -0.54 -2.74
N LEU A 27 -5.57 -1.73 -2.68
CA LEU A 27 -4.14 -1.98 -2.56
C LEU A 27 -3.53 -2.16 -3.94
N ASN A 28 -2.59 -1.30 -4.28
CA ASN A 28 -1.85 -1.36 -5.52
C ASN A 28 -0.39 -1.68 -5.23
N LEU A 29 0.19 -2.56 -6.04
CA LEU A 29 1.64 -2.58 -6.24
C LEU A 29 2.00 -1.32 -7.03
N ALA A 30 2.96 -0.57 -6.53
CA ALA A 30 3.46 0.62 -7.18
C ALA A 30 4.99 0.61 -7.23
N ARG A 31 5.57 1.28 -8.22
CA ARG A 31 6.99 1.52 -8.32
C ARG A 31 7.29 2.96 -7.91
N TYR A 32 8.19 3.15 -6.96
CA TYR A 32 8.67 4.47 -6.59
C TYR A 32 9.68 4.94 -7.64
N LYS A 33 9.34 5.98 -8.41
CA LYS A 33 10.10 6.39 -9.60
C LYS A 33 11.53 6.84 -9.29
N LEU A 34 11.76 7.41 -8.11
CA LEU A 34 13.07 7.97 -7.75
C LEU A 34 14.12 6.90 -7.41
N THR A 35 13.72 5.77 -6.81
CA THR A 35 14.65 4.67 -6.46
C THR A 35 14.43 3.40 -7.30
N GLY A 36 13.29 3.29 -7.99
CA GLY A 36 12.88 2.08 -8.70
C GLY A 36 12.33 0.98 -7.77
N GLU A 37 12.23 1.23 -6.45
CA GLU A 37 11.76 0.23 -5.49
C GLU A 37 10.26 -0.05 -5.62
N TYR A 38 9.90 -1.32 -5.43
CA TYR A 38 8.51 -1.75 -5.36
C TYR A 38 7.92 -1.47 -3.97
N VAL A 39 6.78 -0.79 -3.96
CA VAL A 39 6.07 -0.37 -2.75
C VAL A 39 4.60 -0.79 -2.84
N THR A 40 3.94 -0.86 -1.69
CA THR A 40 2.48 -1.01 -1.66
C THR A 40 1.84 0.34 -1.43
N ALA A 41 0.99 0.76 -2.35
CA ALA A 41 0.16 1.95 -2.23
C ALA A 41 -1.27 1.54 -1.88
N ARG A 42 -1.68 1.77 -0.62
CA ARG A 42 -3.06 1.64 -0.18
C ARG A 42 -3.79 2.95 -0.44
N ARG A 43 -4.74 2.95 -1.36
CA ARG A 43 -5.60 4.08 -1.73
C ARG A 43 -6.96 3.89 -1.10
N ILE A 44 -7.48 4.89 -0.43
CA ILE A 44 -8.80 4.86 0.22
C ILE A 44 -9.60 6.05 -0.30
N ASN A 45 -10.73 5.80 -0.94
CA ASN A 45 -11.58 6.87 -1.45
C ASN A 45 -12.27 7.60 -0.29
N LEU A 46 -11.89 8.85 -0.05
CA LEU A 46 -12.46 9.66 1.04
C LEU A 46 -13.85 10.21 0.67
N GLU A 47 -14.19 10.36 -0.61
CA GLU A 47 -15.52 10.81 -1.03
C GLU A 47 -16.61 9.78 -0.68
N ALA A 48 -16.26 8.51 -0.74
CA ALA A 48 -17.16 7.41 -0.37
C ALA A 48 -17.14 7.10 1.14
N CYS A 49 -16.33 7.82 1.93
CA CYS A 49 -16.23 7.61 3.37
C CYS A 49 -17.17 8.56 4.15
N SER A 50 -17.85 8.02 5.17
CA SER A 50 -18.58 8.84 6.14
C SER A 50 -17.62 9.60 7.07
N SER A 51 -18.10 10.65 7.74
CA SER A 51 -17.29 11.43 8.70
C SER A 51 -16.67 10.53 9.80
N GLU A 52 -17.45 9.59 10.32
CA GLU A 52 -16.98 8.61 11.30
C GLU A 52 -15.84 7.73 10.75
N MET A 53 -15.94 7.37 9.47
CA MET A 53 -14.92 6.58 8.80
C MET A 53 -13.60 7.34 8.66
N VAL A 54 -13.68 8.61 8.30
CA VAL A 54 -12.50 9.48 8.19
C VAL A 54 -11.82 9.62 9.55
N THR A 55 -12.58 9.83 10.63
CA THR A 55 -12.05 9.87 12.00
C THR A 55 -11.38 8.54 12.39
N PHE A 56 -11.98 7.41 12.03
CA PHE A 56 -11.40 6.08 12.26
C PHE A 56 -10.07 5.89 11.52
N LEU A 57 -9.99 6.30 10.25
CA LEU A 57 -8.76 6.24 9.45
C LEU A 57 -7.65 7.12 10.05
N GLN A 58 -7.98 8.33 10.51
CA GLN A 58 -7.04 9.20 11.20
C GLN A 58 -6.50 8.56 12.49
N GLY A 59 -7.37 7.94 13.29
CA GLY A 59 -6.96 7.20 14.49
C GLY A 59 -6.00 6.06 14.16
N LYS A 60 -6.27 5.29 13.11
CA LYS A 60 -5.38 4.21 12.66
C LYS A 60 -4.00 4.73 12.23
N LEU A 61 -3.94 5.83 11.49
CA LEU A 61 -2.68 6.47 11.09
C LEU A 61 -1.89 7.00 12.29
N HIS A 62 -2.58 7.54 13.29
CA HIS A 62 -1.96 8.01 14.52
C HIS A 62 -1.31 6.84 15.28
N VAL A 63 -2.09 5.76 15.47
CA VAL A 63 -1.64 4.56 16.18
C VAL A 63 -0.53 3.83 15.42
N SER A 64 -0.60 3.73 14.08
CA SER A 64 0.42 3.04 13.29
C SER A 64 1.80 3.70 13.37
N ARG A 65 1.86 5.02 13.57
CA ARG A 65 3.12 5.76 13.77
C ARG A 65 3.77 5.49 15.12
N LEU A 66 2.98 5.10 16.13
CA LEU A 66 3.48 4.78 17.47
C LEU A 66 4.14 3.39 17.52
N PHE A 67 3.75 2.47 16.64
CA PHE A 67 4.31 1.14 16.58
C PHE A 67 5.59 1.08 15.74
N LYS A 68 6.71 0.82 16.40
CA LYS A 68 8.00 0.51 15.77
C LYS A 68 8.47 -0.86 16.26
N HIS A 69 8.13 -1.91 15.52
CA HIS A 69 8.50 -3.27 15.85
C HIS A 69 8.93 -4.01 14.57
N PRO A 70 9.98 -4.85 14.60
CA PRO A 70 10.48 -5.56 13.41
C PRO A 70 9.43 -6.40 12.68
N ASN A 71 8.39 -6.87 13.38
CA ASN A 71 7.31 -7.68 12.80
C ASN A 71 6.06 -6.85 12.40
N ILE A 72 6.08 -5.53 12.56
CA ILE A 72 4.96 -4.65 12.17
C ILE A 72 5.41 -3.84 10.96
N VAL A 73 4.63 -3.89 9.87
CA VAL A 73 4.93 -3.16 8.65
C VAL A 73 4.85 -1.65 8.90
N PRO A 74 5.97 -0.91 8.82
CA PRO A 74 5.96 0.52 9.09
C PRO A 74 5.32 1.28 7.93
N TYR A 75 4.58 2.35 8.26
CA TYR A 75 4.06 3.27 7.26
C TYR A 75 5.18 4.24 6.89
N GLN A 76 5.57 4.21 5.62
CA GLN A 76 6.71 4.99 5.14
C GLN A 76 6.28 6.38 4.65
N ALA A 77 5.12 6.49 4.00
CA ALA A 77 4.52 7.76 3.65
C ALA A 77 2.99 7.71 3.80
N THR A 78 2.40 8.85 4.10
CA THR A 78 0.95 9.02 4.15
C THR A 78 0.59 10.42 3.67
N PHE A 79 -0.26 10.52 2.67
CA PHE A 79 -0.66 11.78 2.06
C PHE A 79 -2.04 11.66 1.41
N ILE A 80 -2.63 12.79 1.03
CA ILE A 80 -3.90 12.84 0.32
C ILE A 80 -3.62 13.29 -1.11
N ALA A 81 -4.15 12.58 -2.09
CA ALA A 81 -4.08 12.92 -3.50
C ALA A 81 -5.42 12.60 -4.15
N ASP A 82 -5.96 13.52 -4.95
CA ASP A 82 -7.19 13.34 -5.73
C ASP A 82 -8.38 12.79 -4.91
N ASN A 83 -8.62 13.37 -3.72
CA ASN A 83 -9.66 12.95 -2.77
C ASN A 83 -9.52 11.50 -2.25
N GLU A 84 -8.34 10.92 -2.37
CA GLU A 84 -8.01 9.63 -1.80
C GLU A 84 -6.91 9.77 -0.74
N LEU A 85 -7.02 8.99 0.32
CA LEU A 85 -5.94 8.80 1.28
C LEU A 85 -4.98 7.73 0.75
N TRP A 86 -3.73 8.11 0.58
CA TRP A 86 -2.64 7.24 0.17
C TRP A 86 -1.78 6.88 1.37
N VAL A 87 -1.60 5.58 1.59
CA VAL A 87 -0.69 5.02 2.60
C VAL A 87 0.32 4.14 1.90
N VAL A 88 1.60 4.51 1.97
CA VAL A 88 2.70 3.80 1.33
C VAL A 88 3.46 2.98 2.36
N THR A 89 3.66 1.70 2.05
CA THR A 89 4.43 0.75 2.85
C THR A 89 5.40 -0.02 1.95
N SER A 90 6.41 -0.66 2.55
CA SER A 90 7.23 -1.64 1.82
C SER A 90 6.35 -2.71 1.17
N PHE A 91 6.71 -3.16 -0.03
CA PHE A 91 6.05 -4.29 -0.65
C PHE A 91 6.47 -5.60 0.04
N MET A 92 5.47 -6.38 0.47
CA MET A 92 5.67 -7.72 1.02
C MET A 92 5.37 -8.74 -0.07
N THR A 93 6.42 -9.33 -0.65
CA THR A 93 6.34 -10.26 -1.79
C THR A 93 5.53 -11.52 -1.51
N TYR A 94 5.41 -11.94 -0.24
CA TYR A 94 4.70 -13.15 0.16
C TYR A 94 3.21 -12.95 0.47
N GLY A 95 2.69 -11.74 0.34
CA GLY A 95 1.27 -11.47 0.60
C GLY A 95 0.85 -11.72 2.06
N SER A 96 -0.46 -11.83 2.30
CA SER A 96 -1.01 -12.16 3.62
C SER A 96 -0.90 -13.67 3.87
N CYS A 97 -0.70 -14.08 5.13
CA CYS A 97 -0.75 -15.50 5.54
C CYS A 97 -2.08 -16.19 5.17
N LEU A 98 -3.13 -15.39 4.93
CA LEU A 98 -4.45 -15.87 4.49
C LEU A 98 -4.61 -15.99 2.96
N GLN A 99 -3.60 -15.68 2.15
CA GLN A 99 -3.67 -15.91 0.70
C GLN A 99 -3.29 -17.36 0.40
N PRO A 100 -4.22 -18.21 -0.07
CA PRO A 100 -3.85 -19.52 -0.58
C PRO A 100 -2.90 -19.34 -1.77
N ALA A 101 -1.95 -20.28 -1.90
CA ALA A 101 -0.87 -20.30 -2.88
C ALA A 101 -1.27 -20.18 -4.37
N SER A 102 -2.55 -20.03 -4.70
CA SER A 102 -3.07 -19.88 -6.07
C SER A 102 -2.71 -18.56 -6.75
N PHE A 103 -2.23 -17.55 -6.04
CA PHE A 103 -1.81 -16.28 -6.66
C PHE A 103 -0.37 -16.29 -7.22
N TYR A 104 0.42 -17.35 -6.96
CA TYR A 104 1.76 -17.51 -7.53
C TYR A 104 1.76 -17.94 -9.00
N LEU A 105 0.60 -18.23 -9.60
CA LEU A 105 0.51 -18.69 -11.00
C LEU A 105 0.43 -17.55 -12.04
N THR A 106 0.54 -16.29 -11.64
CA THR A 106 0.54 -15.15 -12.58
C THR A 106 1.74 -14.21 -12.40
N LEU A 107 2.91 -14.77 -12.09
CA LEU A 107 4.16 -14.17 -12.58
C LEU A 107 4.44 -14.77 -13.96
N PRO A 108 4.74 -13.96 -14.99
CA PRO A 108 5.37 -14.50 -16.18
C PRO A 108 6.66 -15.16 -15.71
N SER A 109 6.79 -16.45 -16.03
CA SER A 109 8.03 -17.19 -15.91
C SER A 109 9.10 -16.48 -16.74
N ASP A 110 9.89 -15.61 -16.12
CA ASP A 110 11.19 -15.20 -16.67
C ASP A 110 12.17 -16.36 -16.41
N PRO A 111 12.67 -17.04 -17.45
CA PRO A 111 13.58 -18.16 -17.30
C PRO A 111 15.01 -17.65 -17.36
N ILE A 112 15.51 -16.99 -16.32
CA ILE A 112 16.96 -16.72 -16.20
C ILE A 112 17.39 -16.81 -14.74
N CYS A 113 17.75 -18.03 -14.32
CA CYS A 113 18.99 -18.27 -13.56
C CYS A 113 19.20 -19.78 -13.40
N GLN A 114 20.12 -20.28 -14.24
CA GLN A 114 20.83 -21.57 -14.23
C GLN A 114 20.06 -22.83 -14.65
#